data_AF-A0A936P6H4-F1
#
_entry.id   AF-A0A936P6H4-F1
#
_cell.length_a   1.000
_cell.length_b   1.000
_cell.length_c   1.000
_cell.angle_alpha   90.00
_cell.angle_beta   90.00
_cell.angle_gamma   90.00
#
_symmetry.space_group_name_H-M   'P 1'
#
loop_
_entity.id
_entity.type
_entity.pdbx_description
1 polymer ?
#
loop_
_entity_poly.entity_id
_entity_poly.type
_entity_poly.pdbx_seq_one_letter_code
_entity_poly.pdbx_strand_id
1 'polypeptide(L)'
;MDEERWMRILRRMPEIEEAAGPPLAVAFIGGDAYEAKRGQAWLWWPGSRTRATGPVAFDGRYPDDWGLLLVMNETAIARVGADGTACMAHLARLLDIKPFVLRQRDELDASGVLEFIETLELATPKH
;
A
#
# COMPACT_ATOMS: atom_id res chain seq x y z
N MET A 1 7.09 0.89 -11.83
CA MET A 1 5.61 0.86 -11.85
C MET A 1 5.10 2.03 -12.68
N ASP A 2 4.25 1.76 -13.67
CA ASP A 2 3.66 2.76 -14.59
C ASP A 2 2.15 2.94 -14.29
N GLU A 3 1.54 3.94 -14.94
CA GLU A 3 0.12 4.31 -14.74
C GLU A 3 -0.85 3.20 -15.17
N GLU A 4 -0.60 2.50 -16.28
CA GLU A 4 -1.48 1.43 -16.74
C GLU A 4 -1.51 0.27 -15.74
N ARG A 5 -0.32 -0.13 -15.25
CA ARG A 5 -0.19 -1.14 -14.20
C ARG A 5 -0.87 -0.69 -12.91
N TRP A 6 -0.72 0.57 -12.52
CA TRP A 6 -1.39 1.10 -11.35
C TRP A 6 -2.91 1.07 -11.45
N MET A 7 -3.46 1.48 -12.60
CA MET A 7 -4.90 1.40 -12.84
C MET A 7 -5.42 -0.04 -12.81
N ARG A 8 -4.62 -1.00 -13.28
CA ARG A 8 -4.94 -2.44 -13.16
C ARG A 8 -4.99 -2.88 -11.70
N ILE A 9 -4.02 -2.45 -10.89
CA ILE A 9 -3.97 -2.72 -9.44
C ILE A 9 -5.20 -2.11 -8.75
N LEU A 10 -5.49 -0.83 -8.99
CA LEU A 10 -6.63 -0.13 -8.39
C LEU A 10 -7.97 -0.80 -8.68
N ARG A 11 -8.19 -1.29 -9.90
CA ARG A 11 -9.42 -2.04 -10.27
C ARG A 11 -9.59 -3.35 -9.49
N ARG A 12 -8.52 -3.82 -8.84
CA ARG A 12 -8.49 -5.06 -8.04
C ARG A 12 -8.30 -4.79 -6.56
N MET A 13 -8.16 -3.52 -6.15
CA MET A 13 -8.18 -3.13 -4.75
C MET A 13 -9.61 -3.33 -4.20
N PRO A 14 -9.75 -3.62 -2.90
CA PRO A 14 -11.06 -3.68 -2.26
C PRO A 14 -11.84 -2.38 -2.46
N GLU A 15 -13.17 -2.47 -2.39
CA GLU A 15 -14.00 -1.28 -2.39
C GLU A 15 -13.64 -0.39 -1.19
N ILE A 16 -13.68 0.92 -1.42
CA ILE A 16 -13.40 1.89 -0.37
C ILE A 16 -14.65 2.01 0.50
N GLU A 17 -14.57 1.52 1.72
CA GLU A 17 -15.47 1.91 2.82
C GLU A 17 -15.03 3.27 3.37
N GLU A 18 -15.98 4.14 3.69
CA GLU A 18 -15.64 5.48 4.19
C GLU A 18 -15.32 5.41 5.68
N ALA A 19 -14.12 5.83 6.05
CA ALA A 19 -13.62 5.79 7.42
C ALA A 19 -13.86 7.12 8.14
N ALA A 20 -13.97 7.09 9.46
CA ALA A 20 -14.34 8.27 10.26
C ALA A 20 -13.16 9.21 10.57
N GLY A 21 -11.94 8.73 10.45
CA GLY A 21 -10.70 9.44 10.77
C GLY A 21 -10.13 10.25 9.61
N PRO A 22 -9.03 10.98 9.85
CA PRO A 22 -8.29 11.61 8.76
C PRO A 22 -7.85 10.56 7.74
N PRO A 23 -7.95 10.83 6.44
CA PRO A 23 -7.57 9.86 5.43
C PRO A 23 -6.06 9.59 5.54
N LEU A 24 -5.66 8.33 5.44
CA LEU A 24 -4.27 7.90 5.34
C LEU A 24 -4.08 7.01 4.11
N ALA A 25 -2.96 7.21 3.42
CA ALA A 25 -2.61 6.45 2.25
C ALA A 25 -1.83 5.18 2.60
N VAL A 26 -2.10 4.13 1.84
CA VAL A 26 -1.15 3.05 1.58
C VAL A 26 -0.30 3.46 0.37
N ALA A 27 0.98 3.68 0.61
CA ALA A 27 1.96 4.04 -0.40
C ALA A 27 2.67 2.78 -0.93
N PHE A 28 2.78 2.67 -2.25
CA PHE A 28 3.44 1.57 -2.94
C PHE A 28 4.68 2.10 -3.66
N ILE A 29 5.83 1.48 -3.44
CA ILE A 29 7.09 1.91 -4.06
C ILE A 29 7.91 0.71 -4.55
N GLY A 30 8.62 0.88 -5.65
CA GLY A 30 9.61 -0.10 -6.13
C GLY A 30 10.84 -0.15 -5.22
N GLY A 31 11.43 -1.34 -5.05
CA GLY A 31 12.66 -1.55 -4.26
C GLY A 31 13.78 -0.56 -4.60
N ASP A 32 14.10 -0.42 -5.88
CA ASP A 32 15.17 0.48 -6.35
C ASP A 32 14.91 1.95 -5.99
N ALA A 33 13.66 2.40 -6.09
CA ALA A 33 13.28 3.78 -5.74
C ALA A 33 13.35 4.01 -4.22
N TYR A 34 13.01 2.99 -3.43
CA TYR A 34 13.13 3.04 -1.98
C TYR A 34 14.59 3.08 -1.53
N GLU A 35 15.46 2.26 -2.13
CA GLU A 35 16.89 2.22 -1.82
C GLU A 35 17.59 3.52 -2.25
N ALA A 36 17.27 4.04 -3.43
CA ALA A 36 17.81 5.29 -3.93
C ALA A 36 17.24 6.53 -3.23
N LYS A 37 16.23 6.37 -2.35
CA LYS A 37 15.48 7.45 -1.70
C LYS A 37 14.94 8.49 -2.70
N ARG A 38 14.60 8.04 -3.90
CA ARG A 38 14.08 8.90 -4.97
C ARG A 38 13.25 8.10 -5.96
N GLY A 39 12.21 8.71 -6.52
CA GLY A 39 11.41 8.11 -7.59
C GLY A 39 9.94 8.46 -7.46
N GLN A 40 9.08 7.48 -7.69
CA GLN A 40 7.63 7.63 -7.57
C GLN A 40 7.08 6.64 -6.55
N ALA A 41 6.18 7.14 -5.69
CA ALA A 41 5.31 6.34 -4.86
C ALA A 41 3.88 6.43 -5.39
N TRP A 42 3.15 5.33 -5.38
CA TRP A 42 1.77 5.27 -5.81
C TRP A 42 0.86 5.19 -4.60
N LEU A 43 -0.13 6.07 -4.54
CA LEU A 43 -0.98 6.21 -3.35
C LEU A 43 -2.37 5.63 -3.58
N TRP A 44 -2.81 4.81 -2.64
CA TRP A 44 -4.20 4.35 -2.51
C TRP A 44 -4.71 4.70 -1.11
N TRP A 45 -5.96 5.16 -1.01
CA TRP A 45 -6.56 5.63 0.23
C TRP A 45 -7.68 4.67 0.64
N PRO A 46 -7.38 3.59 1.38
CA PRO A 46 -8.45 2.87 2.06
C PRO A 46 -9.14 3.87 3.00
N GLY A 47 -10.46 3.83 3.13
CA GLY A 47 -11.17 4.80 3.97
C GLY A 47 -11.65 6.08 3.28
N SER A 48 -11.18 6.43 2.08
CA SER A 48 -11.50 7.75 1.50
C SER A 48 -11.72 7.76 -0.03
N ARG A 49 -12.93 8.14 -0.45
CA ARG A 49 -13.31 8.29 -1.87
C ARG A 49 -12.97 9.65 -2.49
N THR A 50 -12.64 10.65 -1.66
CA THR A 50 -12.42 12.04 -2.10
C THR A 50 -10.98 12.34 -2.48
N ARG A 51 -10.03 11.46 -2.13
CA ARG A 51 -8.61 11.60 -2.44
C ARG A 51 -8.25 10.93 -3.76
N ALA A 52 -7.53 11.65 -4.61
CA ALA A 52 -7.01 11.12 -5.86
C ALA A 52 -5.97 10.02 -5.60
N THR A 53 -6.03 8.97 -6.40
CA THR A 53 -5.01 7.91 -6.46
C THR A 53 -4.04 8.23 -7.60
N GLY A 54 -2.79 7.79 -7.47
CA GLY A 54 -1.78 8.05 -8.52
C GLY A 54 -0.38 8.25 -7.98
N PRO A 55 0.57 8.62 -8.86
CA PRO A 55 1.96 8.74 -8.51
C PRO A 55 2.24 10.09 -7.85
N VAL A 56 3.05 10.08 -6.80
CA VAL A 56 3.67 11.25 -6.20
C VAL A 56 5.18 11.09 -6.22
N ALA A 57 5.90 12.22 -6.24
CA ALA A 57 7.35 12.18 -6.10
C ALA A 57 7.72 11.64 -4.71
N PHE A 58 8.66 10.70 -4.68
CA PHE A 58 9.29 10.22 -3.46
C PHE A 58 10.72 10.76 -3.41
N ASP A 59 11.11 11.34 -2.28
CA ASP A 59 12.43 11.93 -2.02
C ASP A 59 13.06 11.39 -0.73
N GLY A 60 12.57 10.25 -0.24
CA GLY A 60 13.00 9.65 1.02
C GLY A 60 12.21 10.10 2.25
N ARG A 61 11.33 11.10 2.13
CA ARG A 61 10.46 11.55 3.23
C ARG A 61 9.13 10.83 3.20
N TYR A 62 8.50 10.75 4.37
CA TYR A 62 7.18 10.14 4.55
C TYR A 62 6.19 11.23 4.97
N PRO A 63 5.35 11.71 4.04
CA PRO A 63 4.30 12.70 4.33
C PRO A 63 3.38 12.30 5.48
N ASP A 64 2.80 13.30 6.16
CA ASP A 64 1.92 13.11 7.33
C ASP A 64 0.66 12.29 7.04
N ASP A 65 0.27 12.24 5.77
CA ASP A 65 -0.90 11.51 5.30
C ASP A 65 -0.59 10.08 4.80
N TRP A 66 0.62 9.57 5.01
CA TRP A 66 0.97 8.17 4.74
C TRP A 66 0.84 7.31 6.00
N GLY A 67 -0.01 6.30 5.96
CA GLY A 67 -0.20 5.35 7.06
C GLY A 67 0.68 4.10 6.95
N LEU A 68 0.82 3.58 5.74
CA LEU A 68 1.57 2.35 5.44
C LEU A 68 2.40 2.53 4.17
N LEU A 69 3.66 2.11 4.21
CA LEU A 69 4.51 2.01 3.02
C LEU A 69 4.78 0.55 2.68
N LEU A 70 4.54 0.17 1.43
CA LEU A 70 4.84 -1.14 0.87
C LEU A 70 5.96 -1.02 -0.16
N VAL A 71 7.12 -1.57 0.18
CA VAL A 71 8.25 -1.67 -0.76
C VAL A 71 8.16 -3.00 -1.49
N MET A 72 8.02 -2.95 -2.81
CA MET A 72 7.78 -4.11 -3.67
C MET A 72 8.90 -4.27 -4.69
N ASN A 73 9.33 -5.50 -4.96
CA ASN A 73 10.16 -5.77 -6.13
C ASN A 73 9.28 -5.89 -7.41
N GLU A 74 9.92 -5.95 -8.59
CA GLU A 74 9.20 -6.04 -9.87
C GLU A 74 8.31 -7.29 -9.96
N THR A 75 8.73 -8.40 -9.37
CA THR A 75 7.95 -9.65 -9.33
C THR A 75 6.64 -9.47 -8.55
N ALA A 76 6.70 -8.86 -7.36
CA ALA A 76 5.51 -8.54 -6.57
C ALA A 76 4.60 -7.54 -7.30
N ILE A 77 5.17 -6.51 -7.95
CA ILE A 77 4.39 -5.54 -8.72
C ILE A 77 3.62 -6.24 -9.85
N ALA A 78 4.28 -7.12 -10.60
CA ALA A 78 3.65 -7.88 -11.66
C ALA A 78 2.53 -8.79 -11.13
N ARG A 79 2.77 -9.45 -9.98
CA ARG A 79 1.80 -10.36 -9.37
C ARG A 79 0.57 -9.62 -8.84
N VAL A 80 0.74 -8.51 -8.13
CA VAL A 80 -0.38 -7.68 -7.66
C VAL A 80 -1.16 -7.08 -8.83
N GLY A 81 -0.47 -6.73 -9.92
CA GLY A 81 -1.14 -6.31 -11.16
C GLY A 81 -2.01 -7.41 -11.79
N ALA A 82 -1.58 -8.68 -11.71
CA ALA A 82 -2.31 -9.81 -12.29
C ALA A 82 -3.45 -10.30 -11.38
N ASP A 83 -3.16 -10.49 -10.09
CA ASP A 83 -4.03 -11.19 -9.13
C ASP A 83 -4.74 -10.25 -8.15
N GLY A 84 -4.40 -8.96 -8.14
CA GLY A 84 -4.90 -8.00 -7.16
C GLY A 84 -4.26 -8.15 -5.79
N THR A 85 -4.91 -7.59 -4.77
CA THR A 85 -4.39 -7.57 -3.39
C THR A 85 -4.44 -8.93 -2.69
N ALA A 86 -5.23 -9.88 -3.19
CA ALA A 86 -5.36 -11.22 -2.60
C ALA A 86 -4.02 -11.96 -2.50
N CYS A 87 -3.07 -11.69 -3.40
CA CYS A 87 -1.73 -12.29 -3.37
C CYS A 87 -0.76 -11.59 -2.40
N MET A 88 -1.06 -10.39 -1.91
CA MET A 88 -0.11 -9.55 -1.19
C MET A 88 0.34 -10.17 0.14
N ALA A 89 -0.57 -10.86 0.83
CA ALA A 89 -0.23 -11.55 2.07
C ALA A 89 0.73 -12.73 1.83
N HIS A 90 0.62 -13.42 0.70
CA HIS A 90 1.60 -14.43 0.29
C HIS A 90 2.94 -13.79 -0.08
N LEU A 91 2.93 -12.70 -0.84
CA LEU A 91 4.15 -11.99 -1.25
C LEU A 91 4.90 -11.35 -0.06
N ALA A 92 4.18 -10.86 0.95
CA ALA A 92 4.78 -10.34 2.19
C ALA A 92 5.59 -11.42 2.91
N ARG A 93 5.11 -12.67 2.93
CA ARG A 93 5.83 -13.81 3.53
C ARG A 93 7.06 -14.22 2.75
N LEU A 94 7.02 -14.08 1.43
CA LEU A 94 8.17 -14.32 0.57
C LEU A 94 9.19 -13.16 0.61
N LEU A 95 8.90 -12.11 1.38
CA LEU A 95 9.71 -10.88 1.48
C LEU A 95 9.81 -10.09 0.17
N ASP A 96 8.95 -10.40 -0.80
CA ASP A 96 8.82 -9.64 -2.04
C ASP A 96 8.06 -8.32 -1.84
N ILE A 97 7.32 -8.21 -0.73
CA ILE A 97 6.73 -6.99 -0.19
C ILE A 97 7.25 -6.77 1.22
N LYS A 98 7.78 -5.58 1.50
CA LYS A 98 8.22 -5.17 2.84
C LYS A 98 7.30 -4.05 3.35
N PRO A 99 6.44 -4.32 4.36
CA PRO A 99 5.58 -3.30 4.95
C PRO A 99 6.33 -2.48 6.01
N PHE A 100 6.07 -1.17 6.02
CA PHE A 100 6.54 -0.23 7.03
C PHE A 100 5.36 0.59 7.55
N VAL A 101 5.01 0.39 8.82
CA VAL A 101 3.96 1.14 9.49
C VAL A 101 4.49 2.52 9.88
N LEU A 102 3.80 3.57 9.44
CA LEU A 102 4.25 4.96 9.60
C LEU A 102 3.45 5.75 10.64
N ARG A 103 2.29 5.23 11.05
CA ARG A 103 1.35 5.88 11.99
C ARG A 103 1.00 4.98 13.16
N GLN A 104 0.39 5.58 14.18
CA GLN A 104 -0.05 4.83 15.35
C GLN A 104 -1.28 3.97 15.00
N ARG A 105 -1.47 2.88 15.75
CA ARG A 105 -2.56 1.92 15.53
C ARG A 105 -3.94 2.62 15.45
N ASP A 106 -4.22 3.51 16.39
CA ASP A 106 -5.52 4.20 16.48
C ASP A 106 -5.78 5.09 15.25
N GLU A 107 -4.73 5.71 14.71
CA GLU A 107 -4.83 6.54 13.48
C GLU A 107 -5.11 5.67 12.25
N LEU A 108 -4.44 4.51 12.17
CA LEU A 108 -4.62 3.54 11.08
C LEU A 108 -6.01 2.90 11.12
N ASP A 109 -6.53 2.64 12.31
CA ASP A 109 -7.88 2.11 12.52
C ASP A 109 -8.92 3.14 12.06
N ALA A 110 -8.80 4.37 12.57
CA ALA A 110 -9.70 5.46 12.23
C ALA A 110 -9.71 5.78 10.72
N SER A 111 -8.60 5.55 10.01
CA SER A 111 -8.49 5.76 8.57
C SER A 111 -8.82 4.55 7.70
N GLY A 112 -9.14 3.39 8.29
CA GLY A 112 -9.39 2.14 7.55
C GLY A 112 -8.14 1.46 6.97
N VAL A 113 -6.92 1.93 7.30
CA VAL A 113 -5.66 1.28 6.87
C VAL A 113 -5.39 0.03 7.71
N LEU A 114 -5.81 -0.01 8.98
CA LEU A 114 -5.55 -1.13 9.88
C LEU A 114 -6.17 -2.44 9.36
N GLU A 115 -7.39 -2.40 8.84
CA GLU A 115 -8.05 -3.59 8.26
C GLU A 115 -7.25 -4.17 7.08
N PHE A 116 -6.65 -3.30 6.26
CA PHE A 116 -5.77 -3.72 5.18
C PHE A 116 -4.48 -4.37 5.71
N ILE A 117 -3.87 -3.81 6.77
CA ILE A 117 -2.71 -4.40 7.44
C ILE A 117 -3.07 -5.77 8.03
N GLU A 118 -4.20 -5.87 8.73
CA GLU A 118 -4.67 -7.12 9.30
C GLU A 118 -4.92 -8.16 8.21
N THR A 119 -5.41 -7.78 7.03
CA THR A 119 -5.51 -8.69 5.86
C THR A 119 -4.15 -9.21 5.40
N LEU A 120 -3.10 -8.38 5.43
CA LEU A 120 -1.72 -8.80 5.12
C LEU A 120 -1.17 -9.76 6.18
N GLU A 121 -1.47 -9.52 7.46
CA GLU A 121 -0.99 -10.32 8.59
C GLU A 121 -1.79 -11.63 8.77
N LEU A 122 -3.11 -11.61 8.57
CA LEU A 122 -4.06 -12.72 8.76
C LEU A 122 -3.75 -13.94 7.88
N ALA A 123 -2.97 -13.77 6.82
CA ALA A 123 -2.57 -14.93 6.04
C ALA A 123 -1.61 -15.84 6.80
N THR A 124 -0.84 -15.37 7.80
CA THR A 124 0.11 -16.19 8.58
C THR A 124 -0.55 -17.34 9.35
N PRO A 125 0.08 -18.53 9.46
CA PRO A 125 -0.40 -19.51 10.42
C PRO A 125 -0.09 -18.95 11.82
N LYS A 126 -1.10 -18.84 12.67
CA LYS A 126 -0.88 -18.67 14.12
C LYS A 126 -0.09 -19.89 14.58
N HIS A 127 1.16 -19.69 15.01
CA HIS A 127 1.93 -20.72 15.72
C HIS A 127 1.35 -20.93 17.12
#